data_AF-A0A2V5L2W0-F1
#
_entry.id   AF-A0A2V5L2W0-F1
#
_cell.length_a   1.000
_cell.length_b   1.000
_cell.length_c   1.000
_cell.angle_alpha   90.00
_cell.angle_beta   90.00
_cell.angle_gamma   90.00
#
_symmetry.space_group_name_H-M   'P 1'
#
loop_
_entity.id
_entity.type
_entity.pdbx_description
1 polymer ?
#
loop_
_entity_poly.entity_id
_entity_poly.type
_entity_poly.pdbx_seq_one_letter_code
_entity_poly.pdbx_strand_id
1 'polypeptide(L)'
;MRIIVTALALTACAAALGYQAETPAVKTGAPPPQATVSSRDALIARAKSLELNTPYVPPPGDPLEHRTSGFAKIMCSAVFITGLDPDFAAENVGYFTSPYAERAKVGKPVIDRINKAVHITLPNGVTRTAKYLGDQGCVTLPVGKTSVNFTPVKLKSHLPDASTQPWPMGDVLPKDPLPPELDAVKVKQAVEAAFEPAAGMTAAFVVTWRGRLIAERYGEGITEHTPLESWSMGKSLTATLMGVLVKQGIYDLWQPAPIPEWQSAGDPRAK
;
A
#
# COMPACT_ATOMS: atom_id res chain seq x y z
N MET A 1 24.84 -36.40 -11.81
CA MET A 1 24.63 -34.98 -12.13
C MET A 1 23.56 -34.44 -11.18
N ARG A 2 23.96 -33.88 -10.04
CA ARG A 2 23.05 -33.41 -8.98
C ARG A 2 22.90 -31.89 -9.14
N ILE A 3 21.70 -31.42 -9.45
CA ILE A 3 21.39 -30.00 -9.52
C ILE A 3 20.75 -29.62 -8.18
N ILE A 4 21.49 -28.85 -7.38
CA ILE A 4 21.02 -28.25 -6.14
C ILE A 4 20.36 -26.93 -6.53
N VAL A 5 19.05 -26.82 -6.30
CA VAL A 5 18.31 -25.56 -6.46
C VAL A 5 18.29 -24.87 -5.10
N THR A 6 19.11 -23.83 -4.96
CA THR A 6 19.12 -22.96 -3.77
C THR A 6 18.04 -21.89 -3.94
N ALA A 7 16.97 -21.97 -3.14
CA ALA A 7 15.97 -20.91 -3.04
C ALA A 7 16.57 -19.71 -2.28
N LEU A 8 16.64 -18.56 -2.94
CA LEU A 8 17.08 -17.31 -2.35
C LEU A 8 15.89 -16.67 -1.62
N ALA A 9 15.82 -16.82 -0.30
CA ALA A 9 14.96 -15.99 0.54
C ALA A 9 15.74 -14.73 0.94
N LEU A 10 15.31 -13.56 0.46
CA LEU A 10 15.80 -12.28 0.98
C LEU A 10 15.11 -12.00 2.31
N THR A 11 15.75 -12.38 3.41
CA THR A 11 15.42 -11.92 4.75
C THR A 11 16.50 -10.94 5.18
N ALA A 12 16.20 -9.64 5.15
CA ALA A 12 17.10 -8.63 5.71
C ALA A 12 16.89 -8.55 7.22
N CYS A 13 17.52 -9.46 7.97
CA CYS A 13 17.74 -9.32 9.41
C CYS A 13 19.24 -9.17 9.64
N ALA A 14 19.70 -7.94 9.85
CA ALA A 14 21.06 -7.68 10.29
C ALA A 14 21.16 -7.97 11.79
N ALA A 15 21.52 -9.21 12.13
CA ALA A 15 22.03 -9.57 13.45
C ALA A 15 23.48 -10.03 13.28
N ALA A 16 24.42 -9.19 13.72
CA ALA A 16 25.84 -9.49 13.71
C ALA A 16 26.15 -10.56 14.77
N LEU A 17 26.48 -11.78 14.34
CA LEU A 17 27.13 -12.80 15.17
C LEU A 17 28.62 -12.78 14.83
N GLY A 18 29.43 -12.30 15.77
CA GLY A 18 30.89 -12.23 15.64
C GLY A 18 31.54 -13.61 15.74
N TYR A 19 32.38 -13.93 14.78
CA TYR A 19 33.35 -15.02 14.83
C TYR A 19 34.69 -14.44 15.29
N GLN A 20 35.24 -14.87 16.42
CA GLN A 20 36.58 -14.49 16.84
C GLN A 20 37.61 -15.49 16.29
N ALA A 21 38.48 -15.02 15.41
CA ALA A 21 39.76 -15.65 15.13
C ALA A 21 40.85 -14.73 15.66
N GLU A 22 41.65 -15.21 16.62
CA GLU A 22 42.76 -14.46 17.21
C GLU A 22 43.92 -14.37 16.22
N THR A 23 44.33 -13.14 15.91
CA THR A 23 45.62 -12.83 15.28
C THR A 23 46.40 -11.84 16.16
N PRO A 24 47.74 -11.94 16.26
CA PRO A 24 48.52 -11.18 17.23
C PRO A 24 48.55 -9.67 16.90
N ALA A 25 48.45 -8.86 17.94
CA ALA A 25 48.35 -7.41 17.85
C ALA A 25 49.66 -6.74 17.39
N VAL A 26 49.61 -6.03 16.26
CA VAL A 26 50.59 -5.00 15.91
C VAL A 26 50.11 -3.67 16.51
N LYS A 27 50.91 -3.10 17.42
CA LYS A 27 50.64 -1.78 18.01
C LYS A 27 50.91 -0.68 16.98
N THR A 28 49.88 -0.25 16.26
CA THR A 28 49.87 1.05 15.58
C THR A 28 48.98 2.00 16.38
N GLY A 29 49.51 3.18 16.73
CA GLY A 29 48.79 4.19 17.51
C GLY A 29 47.43 4.51 16.91
N ALA A 30 46.43 4.68 17.76
CA ALA A 30 45.07 4.99 17.34
C ALA A 30 45.04 6.30 16.53
N PRO A 31 44.42 6.32 15.33
CA PRO A 31 44.08 7.58 14.68
C PRO A 31 43.18 8.39 15.62
N PRO A 32 43.24 9.74 15.58
CA PRO A 32 42.29 10.55 16.34
C PRO A 32 40.86 10.13 15.98
N PRO A 33 39.91 10.12 16.93
CA PRO A 33 38.57 9.63 16.67
C PRO A 33 37.95 10.46 15.55
N GLN A 34 37.84 9.87 14.36
CA GLN A 34 36.99 10.42 13.31
C GLN A 34 35.57 10.39 13.86
N ALA A 35 34.96 11.56 13.98
CA ALA A 35 33.56 11.68 14.34
C ALA A 35 32.76 10.80 13.39
N THR A 36 32.20 9.70 13.90
CA THR A 36 31.34 8.82 13.12
C THR A 36 30.09 9.61 12.79
N VAL A 37 30.04 10.19 11.59
CA VAL A 37 28.82 10.74 11.02
C VAL A 37 27.78 9.63 11.11
N SER A 38 26.69 9.86 11.85
CA SER A 38 25.68 8.82 12.01
C SER A 38 25.17 8.41 10.63
N SER A 39 24.78 7.14 10.46
CA SER A 39 24.21 6.67 9.19
C SER A 39 23.06 7.55 8.70
N ARG A 40 22.32 8.15 9.64
CA ARG A 40 21.26 9.12 9.38
C ARG A 40 21.80 10.43 8.81
N ASP A 41 22.87 10.98 9.37
CA ASP A 41 23.46 12.24 8.88
C ASP A 41 24.06 12.06 7.49
N ALA A 42 24.70 10.92 7.22
CA ALA A 42 25.20 10.57 5.88
C ALA A 42 24.05 10.44 4.87
N LEU A 43 22.93 9.82 5.27
CA LEU A 43 21.72 9.72 4.44
C LEU A 43 21.10 11.09 4.15
N ILE A 44 20.99 11.95 5.17
CA ILE A 44 20.48 13.32 5.01
C ILE A 44 21.40 14.13 4.10
N ALA A 45 22.71 14.04 4.28
CA ALA A 45 23.68 14.74 3.42
C ALA A 45 23.59 14.27 1.96
N ARG A 46 23.47 12.96 1.72
CA ARG A 46 23.24 12.42 0.37
C ARG A 46 21.92 12.92 -0.22
N ALA A 47 20.82 12.86 0.54
CA ALA A 47 19.52 13.34 0.07
C ALA A 47 19.59 14.83 -0.30
N LYS A 48 20.22 15.65 0.55
CA LYS A 48 20.41 17.08 0.31
C LYS A 48 21.27 17.36 -0.92
N SER A 49 22.29 16.54 -1.19
CA SER A 49 23.12 16.68 -2.40
C SER A 49 22.37 16.37 -3.71
N LEU A 50 21.24 15.64 -3.62
CA LEU A 50 20.37 15.28 -4.74
C LEU A 50 19.09 16.13 -4.77
N GLU A 51 18.91 17.02 -3.80
CA GLU A 51 17.73 17.88 -3.72
C GLU A 51 17.77 18.87 -4.88
N LEU A 52 16.66 18.96 -5.61
CA LEU A 52 16.52 19.96 -6.65
C LEU A 52 16.53 21.35 -6.00
N ASN A 53 17.16 22.34 -6.65
CA ASN A 53 17.15 23.73 -6.20
C ASN A 53 15.78 24.39 -6.45
N THR A 54 14.73 23.80 -5.87
CA THR A 54 13.35 24.20 -6.03
C THR A 54 12.80 24.54 -4.65
N PRO A 55 12.32 25.76 -4.41
CA PRO A 55 11.66 26.09 -3.16
C PRO A 55 10.46 25.17 -2.94
N TYR A 56 10.42 24.47 -1.80
CA TYR A 56 9.22 23.72 -1.43
C TYR A 56 8.11 24.71 -1.07
N VAL A 57 7.04 24.70 -1.87
CA VAL A 57 5.80 25.42 -1.58
C VAL A 57 4.76 24.39 -1.13
N PRO A 58 4.27 24.45 0.12
CA PRO A 58 3.25 23.52 0.56
C PRO A 58 1.96 23.71 -0.25
N PRO A 59 1.14 22.65 -0.41
CA PRO A 59 -0.18 22.79 -0.98
C PRO A 59 -0.97 23.89 -0.26
N PRO A 60 -1.71 24.74 -0.99
CA PRO A 60 -2.50 25.79 -0.37
C PRO A 60 -3.58 25.21 0.56
N GLY A 61 -3.98 25.98 1.57
CA GLY A 61 -5.00 25.60 2.55
C GLY A 61 -4.45 25.13 3.89
N ASP A 62 -5.35 24.79 4.82
CA ASP A 62 -5.00 24.33 6.16
C ASP A 62 -4.51 22.85 6.13
N PRO A 63 -3.28 22.56 6.59
CA PRO A 63 -2.79 21.19 6.71
C PRO A 63 -3.71 20.25 7.51
N LEU A 64 -4.40 20.76 8.53
CA LEU A 64 -5.34 19.97 9.32
C LEU A 64 -6.57 19.59 8.48
N GLU A 65 -7.06 20.48 7.61
CA GLU A 65 -8.14 20.17 6.67
C GLU A 65 -7.74 19.07 5.68
N HIS A 66 -6.50 19.11 5.18
CA HIS A 66 -5.98 18.08 4.26
C HIS A 66 -5.90 16.71 4.92
N ARG A 67 -5.34 16.63 6.14
CA ARG A 67 -5.30 15.37 6.92
C ARG A 67 -6.69 14.85 7.24
N THR A 68 -7.58 15.75 7.65
CA THR A 68 -8.97 15.42 7.96
C THR A 68 -9.72 14.92 6.73
N SER A 69 -9.45 15.51 5.55
CA SER A 69 -9.97 15.03 4.27
C SER A 69 -9.52 13.60 3.96
N GLY A 70 -8.22 13.32 4.13
CA GLY A 70 -7.67 11.99 3.97
C GLY A 70 -8.30 10.99 4.94
N PHE A 71 -8.48 11.38 6.20
CA PHE A 71 -9.11 10.52 7.20
C PHE A 71 -10.57 10.21 6.88
N ALA A 72 -11.37 11.22 6.48
CA ALA A 72 -12.75 11.00 6.04
C ALA A 72 -12.81 10.02 4.86
N LYS A 73 -11.87 10.13 3.91
CA LYS A 73 -11.76 9.19 2.78
C LYS A 73 -11.51 7.76 3.26
N ILE A 74 -10.52 7.57 4.13
CA ILE A 74 -10.15 6.23 4.62
C ILE A 74 -11.33 5.61 5.38
N MET A 75 -11.96 6.39 6.27
CA MET A 75 -13.15 5.95 7.00
C MET A 75 -14.30 5.57 6.05
N CYS A 76 -14.56 6.37 5.01
CA CYS A 76 -15.56 6.05 4.01
C CYS A 76 -15.25 4.73 3.30
N SER A 77 -14.00 4.54 2.83
CA SER A 77 -13.58 3.30 2.16
C SER A 77 -13.73 2.09 3.09
N ALA A 78 -13.21 2.17 4.30
CA ALA A 78 -13.25 1.09 5.27
C ALA A 78 -14.70 0.67 5.60
N VAL A 79 -15.60 1.64 5.82
CA VAL A 79 -16.98 1.35 6.23
C VAL A 79 -17.86 0.93 5.04
N PHE A 80 -17.79 1.62 3.91
CA PHE A 80 -18.75 1.42 2.81
C PHE A 80 -18.26 0.50 1.69
N ILE A 81 -16.94 0.27 1.58
CA ILE A 81 -16.36 -0.65 0.59
C ILE A 81 -15.96 -1.95 1.26
N THR A 82 -15.14 -1.88 2.31
CA THR A 82 -14.64 -3.06 3.02
C THR A 82 -15.68 -3.64 3.99
N GLY A 83 -16.55 -2.79 4.55
CA GLY A 83 -17.58 -3.21 5.51
C GLY A 83 -17.11 -3.28 6.96
N LEU A 84 -15.99 -2.63 7.29
CA LEU A 84 -15.44 -2.62 8.65
C LEU A 84 -16.29 -1.81 9.63
N ASP A 85 -16.24 -2.21 10.90
CA ASP A 85 -16.78 -1.42 11.99
C ASP A 85 -16.08 -0.03 12.06
N PRO A 86 -16.82 1.08 12.26
CA PRO A 86 -16.22 2.41 12.28
C PRO A 86 -15.16 2.63 13.37
N ASP A 87 -15.33 2.08 14.56
CA ASP A 87 -14.35 2.27 15.64
C ASP A 87 -13.09 1.46 15.36
N PHE A 88 -13.25 0.22 14.86
CA PHE A 88 -12.13 -0.60 14.39
C PHE A 88 -11.38 0.08 13.23
N ALA A 89 -12.09 0.61 12.24
CA ALA A 89 -11.50 1.27 11.08
C ALA A 89 -10.75 2.55 11.46
N ALA A 90 -11.30 3.33 12.40
CA ALA A 90 -10.63 4.50 12.92
C ALA A 90 -9.30 4.08 13.55
N GLU A 91 -9.30 3.11 14.45
CA GLU A 91 -8.09 2.68 15.16
C GLU A 91 -7.03 2.10 14.23
N ASN A 92 -7.42 1.20 13.32
CA ASN A 92 -6.46 0.32 12.64
C ASN A 92 -6.12 0.73 11.20
N VAL A 93 -6.95 1.56 10.53
CA VAL A 93 -6.76 1.88 9.09
C VAL A 93 -6.43 3.35 8.86
N GLY A 94 -6.89 4.26 9.73
CA GLY A 94 -6.81 5.71 9.51
C GLY A 94 -5.47 6.39 9.78
N TYR A 95 -4.48 5.69 10.35
CA TYR A 95 -3.27 6.30 10.92
C TYR A 95 -2.41 7.05 9.90
N PHE A 96 -2.23 6.50 8.70
CA PHE A 96 -1.34 7.09 7.68
C PHE A 96 -1.74 8.52 7.29
N THR A 97 -3.04 8.76 7.11
CA THR A 97 -3.56 10.08 6.70
C THR A 97 -3.81 11.02 7.88
N SER A 98 -4.14 10.49 9.05
CA SER A 98 -4.37 11.26 10.27
C SER A 98 -3.83 10.50 11.48
N PRO A 99 -2.54 10.73 11.79
CA PRO A 99 -1.91 10.20 13.00
C PRO A 99 -2.64 10.67 14.25
N TYR A 100 -2.49 9.97 15.38
CA TYR A 100 -3.24 10.28 16.61
C TYR A 100 -3.17 11.75 17.04
N ALA A 101 -1.99 12.39 16.92
CA ALA A 101 -1.82 13.80 17.27
C ALA A 101 -2.69 14.74 16.43
N GLU A 102 -2.96 14.40 15.16
CA GLU A 102 -3.79 15.21 14.26
C GLU A 102 -5.26 14.85 14.42
N ARG A 103 -5.57 13.57 14.62
CA ARG A 103 -6.93 13.09 14.92
C ARG A 103 -7.49 13.69 16.20
N ALA A 104 -6.67 13.86 17.24
CA ALA A 104 -7.09 14.45 18.51
C ALA A 104 -7.55 15.91 18.39
N LYS A 105 -7.24 16.59 17.28
CA LYS A 105 -7.60 18.00 17.04
C LYS A 105 -8.96 18.18 16.36
N VAL A 106 -9.63 17.10 15.94
CA VAL A 106 -10.87 17.17 15.15
C VAL A 106 -11.98 16.31 15.76
N GLY A 107 -13.21 16.52 15.30
CA GLY A 107 -14.35 15.71 15.72
C GLY A 107 -14.19 14.24 15.35
N LYS A 108 -14.94 13.36 16.04
CA LYS A 108 -15.04 11.95 15.65
C LYS A 108 -15.72 11.84 14.28
N PRO A 109 -15.34 10.86 13.43
CA PRO A 109 -16.05 10.59 12.19
C PRO A 109 -17.53 10.28 12.44
N VAL A 110 -18.41 11.01 11.76
CA VAL A 110 -19.86 10.75 11.74
C VAL A 110 -20.18 9.95 10.49
N ILE A 111 -20.66 8.72 10.68
CA ILE A 111 -21.02 7.79 9.60
C ILE A 111 -22.49 8.01 9.22
N ASP A 112 -22.72 8.72 8.12
CA ASP A 112 -24.03 8.86 7.52
C ASP A 112 -24.31 7.66 6.61
N ARG A 113 -24.96 6.63 7.16
CA ARG A 113 -25.31 5.41 6.41
C ARG A 113 -26.39 5.63 5.36
N ILE A 114 -27.25 6.63 5.52
CA ILE A 114 -28.34 6.94 4.58
C ILE A 114 -27.75 7.54 3.31
N ASN A 115 -26.92 8.57 3.45
CA ASN A 115 -26.28 9.24 2.32
C ASN A 115 -24.96 8.59 1.90
N LYS A 116 -24.55 7.52 2.60
CA LYS A 116 -23.30 6.79 2.40
C LYS A 116 -22.09 7.72 2.42
N ALA A 117 -22.01 8.55 3.45
CA ALA A 117 -20.99 9.57 3.62
C ALA A 117 -20.34 9.51 5.02
N VAL A 118 -19.14 10.06 5.12
CA VAL A 118 -18.43 10.29 6.38
C VAL A 118 -18.12 11.76 6.50
N HIS A 119 -18.48 12.33 7.65
CA HIS A 119 -18.25 13.74 7.98
C HIS A 119 -17.29 13.86 9.16
N ILE A 120 -16.34 14.79 9.05
CA ILE A 120 -15.44 15.14 10.14
C ILE A 120 -15.36 16.66 10.25
N THR A 121 -15.78 17.19 11.38
CA THR A 121 -15.82 18.63 11.65
C THR A 121 -14.55 19.07 12.39
N LEU A 122 -13.94 20.14 11.89
CA LEU A 122 -12.76 20.78 12.47
C LEU A 122 -13.17 21.84 13.51
N PRO A 123 -12.23 22.28 14.38
CA PRO A 123 -12.50 23.33 15.38
C PRO A 123 -12.95 24.67 14.77
N ASN A 124 -12.55 24.97 13.54
CA ASN A 124 -12.95 26.17 12.80
C ASN A 124 -14.37 26.06 12.19
N GLY A 125 -15.09 24.96 12.42
CA GLY A 125 -16.44 24.71 11.90
C GLY A 125 -16.48 24.13 10.48
N VAL A 126 -15.33 24.03 9.79
CA VAL A 126 -15.26 23.38 8.47
C VAL A 126 -15.51 21.88 8.63
N THR A 127 -16.40 21.34 7.80
CA THR A 127 -16.65 19.88 7.75
C THR A 127 -16.04 19.31 6.47
N ARG A 128 -15.11 18.36 6.62
CA ARG A 128 -14.61 17.55 5.52
C ARG A 128 -15.52 16.34 5.33
N THR A 129 -15.89 16.07 4.09
CA THR A 129 -16.81 14.99 3.74
C THR A 129 -16.19 14.06 2.71
N ALA A 130 -16.33 12.76 2.90
CA ALA A 130 -16.11 11.75 1.86
C ALA A 130 -17.41 10.98 1.61
N LYS A 131 -17.71 10.68 0.35
CA LYS A 131 -18.94 10.02 -0.05
C LYS A 131 -18.65 8.78 -0.89
N TYR A 132 -19.34 7.70 -0.61
CA TYR A 132 -19.31 6.48 -1.40
C TYR A 132 -20.21 6.62 -2.62
N LEU A 133 -19.65 6.36 -3.80
CA LEU A 133 -20.26 6.59 -5.10
C LEU A 133 -20.45 5.29 -5.90
N GLY A 134 -20.61 4.16 -5.21
CA GLY A 134 -20.72 2.85 -5.87
C GLY A 134 -19.39 2.45 -6.51
N ASP A 135 -19.41 2.12 -7.80
CA ASP A 135 -18.24 1.59 -8.51
C ASP A 135 -17.08 2.60 -8.66
N GLN A 136 -17.29 3.89 -8.35
CA GLN A 136 -16.20 4.88 -8.22
C GLN A 136 -15.58 4.97 -6.81
N GLY A 137 -16.02 4.14 -5.87
CA GLY A 137 -15.50 4.11 -4.51
C GLY A 137 -15.81 5.37 -3.71
N CYS A 138 -14.95 5.70 -2.74
CA CYS A 138 -15.11 6.85 -1.85
C CYS A 138 -14.29 8.05 -2.32
N VAL A 139 -14.96 9.20 -2.48
CA VAL A 139 -14.35 10.44 -2.95
C VAL A 139 -14.53 11.54 -1.91
N THR A 140 -13.46 12.29 -1.65
CA THR A 140 -13.51 13.50 -0.81
C THR A 140 -14.15 14.64 -1.57
N LEU A 141 -15.11 15.32 -0.95
CA LEU A 141 -15.75 16.49 -1.54
C LEU A 141 -14.89 17.75 -1.34
N PRO A 142 -14.93 18.72 -2.27
CA PRO A 142 -14.38 20.04 -2.01
C PRO A 142 -15.06 20.70 -0.80
N VAL A 143 -14.37 21.64 -0.13
CA VAL A 143 -14.95 22.38 1.01
C VAL A 143 -16.28 23.01 0.58
N GLY A 144 -17.32 22.85 1.40
CA GLY A 144 -18.64 23.47 1.16
C GLY A 144 -19.44 22.85 0.00
N LYS A 145 -18.99 21.75 -0.60
CA LYS A 145 -19.74 21.03 -1.64
C LYS A 145 -20.41 19.78 -1.07
N THR A 146 -21.55 19.43 -1.65
CA THR A 146 -22.37 18.26 -1.26
C THR A 146 -22.35 17.13 -2.30
N SER A 147 -21.71 17.36 -3.45
CA SER A 147 -21.56 16.40 -4.54
C SER A 147 -20.21 16.52 -5.24
N VAL A 148 -19.85 15.49 -6.00
CA VAL A 148 -18.71 15.53 -6.94
C VAL A 148 -19.06 16.31 -8.21
N ASN A 149 -18.04 16.69 -8.99
CA ASN A 149 -18.17 17.42 -10.26
C ASN A 149 -18.37 16.51 -11.47
N PHE A 150 -18.74 15.25 -11.25
CA PHE A 150 -19.03 14.26 -12.29
C PHE A 150 -20.27 13.45 -11.90
N THR A 151 -20.93 12.83 -12.87
CA THR A 151 -22.05 11.92 -12.60
C THR A 151 -21.49 10.54 -12.28
N PRO A 152 -21.71 9.99 -11.06
CA PRO A 152 -21.34 8.61 -10.77
C PRO A 152 -22.02 7.66 -11.75
N VAL A 153 -21.25 6.74 -12.33
CA VAL A 153 -21.77 5.74 -13.27
C VAL A 153 -21.62 4.34 -12.68
N LYS A 154 -22.65 3.51 -12.86
CA LYS A 154 -22.53 2.09 -12.57
C LYS A 154 -21.74 1.43 -13.71
N LEU A 155 -20.64 0.78 -13.38
CA LEU A 155 -19.83 0.05 -14.33
C LEU A 155 -20.48 -1.30 -14.59
N LYS A 156 -20.73 -1.60 -15.86
CA LYS A 156 -21.15 -2.94 -16.29
C LYS A 156 -19.89 -3.73 -16.62
N SER A 157 -19.61 -4.77 -15.85
CA SER A 157 -18.54 -5.71 -16.21
C SER A 157 -18.86 -6.39 -17.53
N HIS A 158 -17.85 -6.50 -18.40
CA HIS A 158 -17.91 -7.32 -19.62
C HIS A 158 -17.27 -8.71 -19.40
N LEU A 159 -16.76 -8.97 -18.19
CA LEU A 159 -16.20 -10.27 -17.84
C LEU A 159 -17.34 -11.27 -17.54
N PRO A 160 -17.12 -12.57 -17.77
CA PRO A 160 -18.03 -13.61 -17.31
C PRO A 160 -18.21 -13.60 -15.79
N ASP A 161 -19.26 -14.26 -15.31
CA ASP A 161 -19.49 -14.45 -13.89
C ASP A 161 -18.33 -15.24 -13.26
N ALA A 162 -17.62 -14.62 -12.32
CA ALA A 162 -16.45 -15.19 -11.66
C ALA A 162 -16.76 -16.53 -10.97
N SER A 163 -17.98 -16.72 -10.44
CA SER A 163 -18.39 -17.97 -9.80
C SER A 163 -18.43 -19.17 -10.74
N THR A 164 -18.38 -18.93 -12.05
CA THR A 164 -18.39 -19.95 -13.11
C THR A 164 -17.03 -20.15 -13.78
N GLN A 165 -16.06 -19.27 -13.51
CA GLN A 165 -14.77 -19.29 -14.19
C GLN A 165 -13.72 -19.99 -13.33
N PRO A 166 -12.83 -20.79 -13.95
CA PRO A 166 -11.71 -21.39 -13.23
C PRO A 166 -10.74 -20.30 -12.76
N TRP A 167 -10.17 -20.48 -11.57
CA TRP A 167 -9.04 -19.69 -11.10
C TRP A 167 -7.88 -19.72 -12.12
N PRO A 168 -7.19 -18.59 -12.40
CA PRO A 168 -7.29 -17.28 -11.74
C PRO A 168 -8.29 -16.31 -12.37
N MET A 169 -9.12 -16.76 -13.32
CA MET A 169 -10.10 -15.89 -13.98
C MET A 169 -11.44 -15.82 -13.23
N GLY A 170 -11.63 -16.66 -12.21
CA GLY A 170 -12.74 -16.61 -11.27
C GLY A 170 -12.54 -17.55 -10.09
N ASP A 171 -13.64 -17.95 -9.48
CA ASP A 171 -13.67 -18.52 -8.13
C ASP A 171 -13.74 -20.06 -8.11
N VAL A 172 -13.79 -20.71 -9.29
CA VAL A 172 -13.83 -22.17 -9.37
C VAL A 172 -12.42 -22.74 -9.17
N LEU A 173 -12.20 -23.33 -8.00
CA LEU A 173 -10.92 -23.96 -7.63
C LEU A 173 -10.83 -25.42 -8.12
N PRO A 174 -9.61 -25.91 -8.43
CA PRO A 174 -9.40 -27.31 -8.78
C PRO A 174 -9.68 -28.22 -7.57
N LYS A 175 -10.34 -29.36 -7.83
CA LYS A 175 -10.67 -30.38 -6.82
C LYS A 175 -9.57 -31.43 -6.62
N ASP A 176 -8.56 -31.43 -7.49
CA ASP A 176 -7.43 -32.35 -7.41
C ASP A 176 -6.63 -32.12 -6.11
N PRO A 177 -5.95 -33.13 -5.57
CA PRO A 177 -5.03 -32.94 -4.44
C PRO A 177 -3.92 -31.95 -4.78
N LEU A 178 -3.21 -31.45 -3.76
CA LEU A 178 -2.02 -30.64 -3.98
C LEU A 178 -0.98 -31.45 -4.78
N PRO A 179 -0.16 -30.78 -5.63
CA PRO A 179 0.93 -31.42 -6.33
C PRO A 179 1.85 -32.17 -5.36
N PRO A 180 2.31 -33.39 -5.68
CA PRO A 180 3.12 -34.22 -4.78
C PRO A 180 4.46 -33.58 -4.37
N GLU A 181 4.97 -32.61 -5.14
CA GLU A 181 6.14 -31.80 -4.79
C GLU A 181 5.90 -30.79 -3.67
N LEU A 182 4.64 -30.53 -3.29
CA LEU A 182 4.31 -29.61 -2.20
C LEU A 182 4.11 -30.36 -0.88
N ASP A 183 4.87 -29.95 0.12
CA ASP A 183 4.69 -30.41 1.50
C ASP A 183 3.50 -29.67 2.14
N ALA A 184 2.34 -30.34 2.17
CA ALA A 184 1.11 -29.78 2.71
C ALA A 184 1.25 -29.34 4.19
N VAL A 185 2.10 -30.01 4.98
CA VAL A 185 2.33 -29.66 6.38
C VAL A 185 3.05 -28.31 6.45
N LYS A 186 4.08 -28.11 5.62
CA LYS A 186 4.80 -26.81 5.56
C LYS A 186 3.93 -25.68 5.04
N VAL A 187 3.08 -25.95 4.04
CA VAL A 187 2.12 -24.94 3.56
C VAL A 187 1.18 -24.51 4.69
N LYS A 188 0.62 -25.47 5.44
CA LYS A 188 -0.23 -25.19 6.59
C LYS A 188 0.51 -24.39 7.68
N GLN A 189 1.75 -24.77 8.00
CA GLN A 189 2.58 -24.04 8.98
C GLN A 189 2.85 -22.59 8.54
N ALA A 190 3.09 -22.35 7.24
CA ALA A 190 3.28 -20.99 6.74
C ALA A 190 2.01 -20.13 6.87
N VAL A 191 0.84 -20.72 6.60
CA VAL A 191 -0.46 -20.05 6.79
C VAL A 191 -0.71 -19.76 8.27
N GLU A 192 -0.40 -20.70 9.16
CA GLU A 192 -0.52 -20.49 10.61
C GLU A 192 0.41 -19.36 11.10
N ALA A 193 1.68 -19.39 10.66
CA ALA A 193 2.65 -18.37 11.01
C ALA A 193 2.25 -16.97 10.50
N ALA A 194 1.58 -16.87 9.35
CA ALA A 194 1.10 -15.60 8.83
C ALA A 194 0.04 -14.92 9.71
N PHE A 195 -0.61 -15.66 10.61
CA PHE A 195 -1.62 -15.15 11.54
C PHE A 195 -1.09 -15.00 12.97
N GLU A 196 0.20 -15.25 13.19
CA GLU A 196 0.84 -15.15 14.50
C GLU A 196 1.95 -14.08 14.54
N PRO A 197 2.07 -13.30 15.63
CA PRO A 197 1.13 -13.25 16.76
C PRO A 197 -0.20 -12.61 16.34
N ALA A 198 -1.29 -12.92 17.04
CA ALA A 198 -2.61 -12.31 16.79
C ALA A 198 -2.59 -10.76 16.74
N ALA A 199 -1.67 -10.13 17.48
CA ALA A 199 -1.44 -8.68 17.46
C ALA A 199 -1.00 -8.12 16.09
N GLY A 200 -0.56 -8.98 15.15
CA GLY A 200 -0.24 -8.62 13.78
C GLY A 200 -1.47 -8.31 12.91
N MET A 201 -2.67 -8.72 13.34
CA MET A 201 -3.96 -8.40 12.70
C MET A 201 -4.00 -8.71 11.19
N THR A 202 -3.47 -9.87 10.79
CA THR A 202 -3.50 -10.31 9.39
C THR A 202 -4.94 -10.45 8.89
N ALA A 203 -5.33 -9.60 7.93
CA ALA A 203 -6.67 -9.61 7.35
C ALA A 203 -6.88 -10.78 6.37
N ALA A 204 -5.88 -11.09 5.55
CA ALA A 204 -5.91 -12.19 4.60
C ALA A 204 -4.50 -12.68 4.27
N PHE A 205 -4.37 -13.98 4.00
CA PHE A 205 -3.14 -14.58 3.49
C PHE A 205 -3.50 -15.58 2.40
N VAL A 206 -2.91 -15.41 1.22
CA VAL A 206 -3.22 -16.20 0.02
C VAL A 206 -1.91 -16.67 -0.61
N VAL A 207 -1.80 -17.97 -0.90
CA VAL A 207 -0.60 -18.59 -1.45
C VAL A 207 -0.91 -19.23 -2.80
N THR A 208 -0.20 -18.79 -3.83
CA THR A 208 -0.27 -19.40 -5.16
C THR A 208 1.05 -20.06 -5.52
N TRP A 209 0.97 -21.18 -6.24
CA TRP A 209 2.13 -21.86 -6.79
C TRP A 209 1.83 -22.28 -8.23
N ARG A 210 2.66 -21.80 -9.16
CA ARG A 210 2.47 -21.99 -10.62
C ARG A 210 1.05 -21.64 -11.10
N GLY A 211 0.50 -20.55 -10.58
CA GLY A 211 -0.84 -20.07 -10.94
C GLY A 211 -2.00 -20.80 -10.24
N ARG A 212 -1.75 -21.89 -9.50
CA ARG A 212 -2.76 -22.58 -8.69
C ARG A 212 -2.81 -21.98 -7.29
N LEU A 213 -4.01 -21.69 -6.79
CA LEU A 213 -4.22 -21.41 -5.38
C LEU A 213 -4.00 -22.70 -4.56
N ILE A 214 -3.06 -22.66 -3.61
CA ILE A 214 -2.66 -23.83 -2.80
C ILE A 214 -3.03 -23.69 -1.33
N ALA A 215 -3.24 -22.47 -0.85
CA ALA A 215 -3.77 -22.19 0.47
C ALA A 215 -4.28 -20.75 0.56
N GLU A 216 -5.27 -20.53 1.42
CA GLU A 216 -5.73 -19.22 1.82
C GLU A 216 -6.28 -19.27 3.25
N ARG A 217 -6.26 -18.14 3.94
CA ARG A 217 -6.94 -17.93 5.22
C ARG A 217 -7.30 -16.47 5.36
N TYR A 218 -8.47 -16.22 5.94
CA TYR A 218 -9.01 -14.89 6.15
C TYR A 218 -9.18 -14.62 7.65
N GLY A 219 -8.98 -13.37 8.05
CA GLY A 219 -9.24 -12.88 9.39
C GLY A 219 -10.74 -12.79 9.69
N GLU A 220 -11.07 -12.49 10.94
CA GLU A 220 -12.46 -12.35 11.36
C GLU A 220 -13.20 -11.29 10.54
N GLY A 221 -14.37 -11.64 10.00
CA GLY A 221 -15.20 -10.75 9.18
C GLY A 221 -14.67 -10.48 7.77
N ILE A 222 -13.54 -11.08 7.38
CA ILE A 222 -12.95 -10.98 6.04
C ILE A 222 -13.27 -12.25 5.25
N THR A 223 -13.58 -12.09 3.97
CA THR A 223 -13.78 -13.19 3.02
C THR A 223 -12.93 -12.99 1.78
N GLU A 224 -12.92 -13.98 0.89
CA GLU A 224 -12.33 -13.92 -0.46
C GLU A 224 -12.88 -12.77 -1.31
N HIS A 225 -14.04 -12.23 -0.96
CA HIS A 225 -14.69 -11.14 -1.68
C HIS A 225 -14.59 -9.78 -0.98
N THR A 226 -13.97 -9.71 0.21
CA THR A 226 -13.82 -8.45 0.94
C THR A 226 -12.73 -7.58 0.30
N PRO A 227 -13.04 -6.37 -0.22
CA PRO A 227 -12.02 -5.50 -0.77
C PRO A 227 -11.16 -4.89 0.35
N LEU A 228 -9.88 -5.21 0.37
CA LEU A 228 -8.90 -4.67 1.32
C LEU A 228 -8.10 -3.50 0.72
N GLU A 229 -7.56 -2.65 1.58
CA GLU A 229 -6.73 -1.53 1.17
C GLU A 229 -5.43 -1.97 0.49
N SER A 230 -5.17 -1.48 -0.73
CA SER A 230 -4.04 -1.93 -1.53
C SER A 230 -2.73 -1.19 -1.24
N TRP A 231 -2.80 0.05 -0.75
CA TRP A 231 -1.64 0.92 -0.56
C TRP A 231 -0.69 0.90 -1.79
N SER A 232 0.59 0.62 -1.56
CA SER A 232 1.60 0.53 -2.62
C SER A 232 1.44 -0.69 -3.52
N MET A 233 0.66 -1.71 -3.16
CA MET A 233 0.36 -2.83 -4.06
C MET A 233 -0.33 -2.34 -5.34
N GLY A 234 -1.09 -1.23 -5.27
CA GLY A 234 -1.70 -0.59 -6.43
C GLY A 234 -0.67 -0.17 -7.51
N LYS A 235 0.58 0.13 -7.12
CA LYS A 235 1.64 0.46 -8.08
C LYS A 235 1.96 -0.71 -9.01
N SER A 236 1.89 -1.94 -8.51
CA SER A 236 2.13 -3.15 -9.32
C SER A 236 1.06 -3.30 -10.40
N LEU A 237 -0.20 -2.98 -10.09
CA LEU A 237 -1.28 -2.98 -11.09
C LEU A 237 -1.06 -1.89 -12.14
N THR A 238 -0.77 -0.65 -11.72
CA THR A 238 -0.46 0.45 -12.66
C THR A 238 0.74 0.11 -13.56
N ALA A 239 1.81 -0.45 -12.99
CA ALA A 239 2.99 -0.86 -13.75
C ALA A 239 2.67 -1.99 -14.74
N THR A 240 1.84 -2.95 -14.35
CA THR A 240 1.40 -4.04 -15.24
C THR A 240 0.60 -3.49 -16.42
N LEU A 241 -0.33 -2.56 -16.19
CA LEU A 241 -1.09 -1.91 -17.25
C LEU A 241 -0.18 -1.13 -18.20
N MET A 242 0.81 -0.41 -17.68
CA MET A 242 1.82 0.25 -18.52
C MET A 242 2.63 -0.77 -19.34
N GLY A 243 3.03 -1.90 -18.76
CA GLY A 243 3.71 -2.97 -19.48
C GLY A 243 2.88 -3.56 -20.63
N VAL A 244 1.56 -3.69 -20.44
CA VAL A 244 0.64 -4.10 -21.52
C VAL A 244 0.63 -3.07 -22.64
N LEU A 245 0.53 -1.77 -22.32
CA LEU A 245 0.54 -0.70 -23.33
C LEU A 245 1.87 -0.61 -24.08
N VAL A 246 2.99 -0.86 -23.39
CA VAL A 246 4.31 -0.93 -24.03
C VAL A 246 4.38 -2.12 -24.99
N LYS A 247 3.91 -3.29 -24.55
CA LYS A 247 3.82 -4.49 -25.42
C LYS A 247 2.93 -4.25 -26.65
N GLN A 248 1.89 -3.43 -26.51
CA GLN A 248 1.00 -3.04 -27.61
C GLN A 248 1.58 -1.96 -28.54
N GLY A 249 2.76 -1.42 -28.24
CA GLY A 249 3.39 -0.36 -29.02
C GLY A 249 2.74 1.03 -28.85
N ILE A 250 1.84 1.19 -27.86
CA ILE A 250 1.25 2.50 -27.52
C ILE A 250 2.30 3.40 -26.88
N TYR A 251 3.21 2.80 -26.10
CA TYR A 251 4.34 3.48 -25.50
C TYR A 251 5.65 2.69 -25.76
N ASP A 252 6.77 3.37 -25.95
CA ASP A 252 8.11 2.83 -25.75
C ASP A 252 8.52 2.98 -24.27
N LEU A 253 9.24 2.00 -23.72
CA LEU A 253 9.75 2.02 -22.34
C LEU A 253 10.73 3.18 -22.10
N TRP A 254 11.51 3.54 -23.12
CA TRP A 254 12.58 4.53 -23.02
C TRP A 254 12.22 5.88 -23.65
N GLN A 255 10.97 6.08 -24.07
CA GLN A 255 10.56 7.40 -24.53
C GLN A 255 10.58 8.42 -23.37
N PRO A 256 10.85 9.70 -23.67
CA PRO A 256 10.60 10.78 -22.73
C PRO A 256 9.16 10.79 -22.21
N ALA A 257 8.97 11.08 -20.92
CA ALA A 257 7.63 11.22 -20.36
C ALA A 257 6.83 12.30 -21.12
N PRO A 258 5.60 12.03 -21.59
CA PRO A 258 4.81 12.97 -22.39
C PRO A 258 4.13 14.04 -21.51
N ILE A 259 4.90 14.69 -20.64
CA ILE A 259 4.45 15.71 -19.70
C ILE A 259 5.00 17.06 -20.18
N PRO A 260 4.15 17.95 -20.77
CA PRO A 260 4.60 19.20 -21.39
C PRO A 260 5.47 20.07 -20.47
N GLU A 261 5.15 20.12 -19.19
CA GLU A 261 5.87 20.91 -18.18
C GLU A 261 7.31 20.43 -17.96
N TRP A 262 7.63 19.19 -18.35
CA TRP A 262 8.97 18.60 -18.22
C TRP A 262 9.80 18.76 -19.49
N GLN A 263 9.24 19.27 -20.59
CA GLN A 263 9.91 19.38 -21.89
C GLN A 263 10.67 20.71 -22.06
N SER A 264 10.88 21.45 -20.96
CA SER A 264 11.65 22.70 -20.98
C SER A 264 13.13 22.44 -21.22
N ALA A 265 13.81 23.36 -21.93
CA ALA A 265 15.24 23.23 -22.21
C ALA A 265 16.05 23.09 -20.91
N GLY A 266 16.83 22.01 -20.80
CA GLY A 266 17.67 21.72 -19.64
C GLY A 266 16.96 21.04 -18.47
N ASP A 267 15.66 20.74 -18.56
CA ASP A 267 14.96 19.97 -17.53
C ASP A 267 15.46 18.52 -17.53
N PRO A 268 16.03 18.02 -16.43
CA PRO A 268 16.55 16.65 -16.37
C PRO A 268 15.47 15.58 -16.50
N ARG A 269 14.18 15.93 -16.30
CA ARG A 269 13.03 15.02 -16.44
C ARG A 269 12.57 14.84 -17.89
N ALA A 270 13.08 15.64 -18.82
CA ALA A 270 12.79 15.53 -20.26
C ALA A 270 13.48 14.33 -20.94
N LYS A 271 14.39 13.66 -20.22
CA LYS A 271 15.27 12.60 -20.75
C LYS A 271 14.69 11.22 -20.56
#